data_AF-A0A8B3C2N4-F1
#
_entry.id   AF-A0A8B3C2N4-F1
#
_cell.length_a   1.000
_cell.length_b   1.000
_cell.length_c   1.000
_cell.angle_alpha   90.00
_cell.angle_beta   90.00
_cell.angle_gamma   90.00
#
_symmetry.space_group_name_H-M   'P 1'
#
loop_
_entity.id
_entity.type
_entity.pdbx_description
1 polymer ?
#
loop_
_entity_poly.entity_id
_entity_poly.type
_entity_poly.pdbx_seq_one_letter_code
_entity_poly.pdbx_strand_id
1 'polypeptide(L)'
;MDKKDMVYILGDLTFFKSEDARHLLEKLPGRKYLITGNHDGSVKAYSNYFQTTAQILDLTVRPSMCSRLTDNMVLNLCHYPLLTWNRKPHGSVMLHGHCHGKLDEYNRQSPDLRFDVGIDGELSRRCGGFISVEAVYDVAMEKTKGESFTQYARQNYLPEYR
;
A
#
# COMPACT_ATOMS: atom_id res chain seq x y z
N MET A 1 0.86 8.97 -15.28
CA MET A 1 2.09 8.56 -14.58
C MET A 1 3.28 8.99 -15.41
N ASP A 2 4.19 9.72 -14.79
CA ASP A 2 5.41 10.24 -15.37
C ASP A 2 6.66 9.44 -14.97
N LYS A 3 7.77 9.63 -15.69
CA LYS A 3 9.05 8.93 -15.40
C LYS A 3 9.62 9.24 -14.01
N LYS A 4 9.19 10.33 -13.37
CA LYS A 4 9.64 10.75 -12.05
C LYS A 4 8.79 10.17 -10.91
N ASP A 5 7.64 9.58 -11.23
CA ASP A 5 6.74 9.01 -10.23
C ASP A 5 7.39 7.83 -9.53
N MET A 6 7.01 7.63 -8.26
CA MET A 6 7.40 6.47 -7.47
C MET A 6 6.25 5.47 -7.47
N VAL A 7 6.49 4.28 -8.02
CA VAL A 7 5.48 3.24 -8.17
C VAL A 7 5.82 2.10 -7.20
N TYR A 8 4.96 1.90 -6.21
CA TYR A 8 5.07 0.81 -5.23
C TYR A 8 4.19 -0.35 -5.66
N ILE A 9 4.79 -1.52 -5.85
CA ILE A 9 4.14 -2.75 -6.29
C ILE A 9 4.06 -3.68 -5.08
N LEU A 10 2.85 -3.96 -4.59
CA LEU A 10 2.61 -4.78 -3.39
C LEU A 10 2.43 -6.26 -3.73
N GLY A 11 3.42 -6.78 -4.44
CA GLY A 11 3.60 -8.20 -4.72
C GLY A 11 2.74 -8.73 -5.87
N ASP A 12 3.00 -9.98 -6.22
CA ASP A 12 2.32 -10.75 -7.26
C ASP A 12 2.16 -9.96 -8.57
N LEU A 13 3.28 -9.34 -9.01
CA LEU A 13 3.30 -8.46 -10.18
C LEU A 13 2.84 -9.18 -11.44
N THR A 14 3.12 -10.48 -11.53
CA THR A 14 2.86 -11.29 -12.72
C THR A 14 2.81 -12.77 -12.39
N PHE A 15 1.79 -13.44 -12.94
CA PHE A 15 1.68 -14.90 -12.97
C PHE A 15 2.32 -15.51 -14.23
N PHE A 16 2.83 -14.67 -15.14
CA PHE A 16 3.37 -15.10 -16.42
C PHE A 16 4.82 -15.64 -16.29
N LYS A 17 5.25 -16.39 -17.32
CA LYS A 17 6.66 -16.77 -17.50
C LYS A 17 7.53 -15.50 -17.64
N SER A 18 8.81 -15.63 -17.37
CA SER A 18 9.75 -14.52 -17.14
C SER A 18 9.74 -13.40 -18.21
N GLU A 19 9.59 -13.71 -19.50
CA GLU A 19 9.64 -12.70 -20.58
C GLU A 19 8.47 -11.70 -20.58
N ASP A 20 7.26 -12.12 -20.19
CA ASP A 20 6.11 -11.22 -20.12
C ASP A 20 6.25 -10.23 -18.95
N ALA A 21 6.89 -10.66 -17.86
CA ALA A 21 7.23 -9.81 -16.73
C ALA A 21 8.19 -8.67 -17.14
N ARG A 22 9.21 -9.00 -17.94
CA ARG A 22 10.16 -8.00 -18.47
C ARG A 22 9.45 -6.95 -19.31
N HIS A 23 8.60 -7.37 -20.25
CA HIS A 23 7.87 -6.44 -21.13
C HIS A 23 6.92 -5.53 -20.35
N LEU A 24 6.26 -6.06 -19.32
CA LEU A 24 5.45 -5.26 -18.41
C LEU A 24 6.30 -4.20 -17.68
N LEU A 25 7.46 -4.59 -17.15
CA LEU A 25 8.36 -3.69 -16.42
C LEU A 25 8.97 -2.60 -17.33
N GLU A 26 9.25 -2.90 -18.59
CA GLU A 26 9.73 -1.93 -19.58
C GLU A 26 8.68 -0.88 -19.93
N LYS A 27 7.41 -1.29 -20.01
CA LYS A 27 6.29 -0.39 -20.33
C LYS A 27 5.79 0.42 -19.15
N LEU A 28 5.94 -0.09 -17.94
CA LEU A 28 5.51 0.60 -16.73
C LEU A 28 6.41 1.83 -16.48
N PRO A 29 5.88 3.08 -16.52
CA PRO A 29 6.69 4.26 -16.25
C PRO A 29 7.05 4.38 -14.76
N GLY A 30 7.97 5.29 -14.44
CA GLY A 30 8.33 5.62 -13.06
C GLY A 30 9.42 4.74 -12.44
N ARG A 31 9.85 5.14 -11.25
CA ARG A 31 10.80 4.45 -10.39
C ARG A 31 10.05 3.40 -9.58
N LYS A 32 10.43 2.14 -9.75
CA LYS A 32 9.65 1.00 -9.24
C LYS A 32 10.22 0.49 -7.92
N TYR A 33 9.35 0.20 -6.97
CA TYR A 33 9.68 -0.36 -5.67
C TYR A 33 8.82 -1.61 -5.47
N LEU A 34 9.46 -2.76 -5.26
CA LEU A 34 8.75 -4.03 -5.11
C LEU A 34 8.67 -4.42 -3.63
N ILE A 35 7.45 -4.66 -3.17
CA ILE A 35 7.17 -5.35 -1.91
C ILE A 35 6.80 -6.78 -2.29
N THR A 36 7.67 -7.75 -2.03
CA THR A 36 7.60 -9.09 -2.63
C THR A 36 6.38 -9.89 -2.15
N GLY A 37 5.60 -10.43 -3.09
CA GLY A 37 4.60 -11.46 -2.86
C GLY A 37 5.13 -12.88 -3.03
N ASN A 38 4.31 -13.90 -2.75
CA ASN A 38 4.72 -15.30 -2.86
C ASN A 38 4.91 -15.76 -4.32
N HIS A 39 4.28 -15.10 -5.29
CA HIS A 39 4.40 -15.49 -6.69
C HIS A 39 5.51 -14.77 -7.44
N ASP A 40 6.23 -13.83 -6.81
CA ASP A 40 7.29 -13.03 -7.45
C ASP A 40 8.64 -13.75 -7.60
N GLY A 41 8.68 -15.08 -7.54
CA GLY A 41 9.91 -15.86 -7.68
C GLY A 41 10.66 -15.58 -8.99
N SER A 42 9.92 -15.40 -10.09
CA SER A 42 10.46 -15.06 -11.42
C SER A 42 10.99 -13.63 -11.50
N VAL A 43 10.42 -12.71 -10.71
CA VAL A 43 10.76 -11.27 -10.71
C VAL A 43 12.15 -11.01 -10.15
N LYS A 44 12.70 -11.94 -9.35
CA LYS A 44 14.08 -11.88 -8.85
C LYS A 44 15.14 -11.76 -9.95
N ALA A 45 14.87 -12.35 -11.13
CA ALA A 45 15.77 -12.25 -12.29
C ALA A 45 15.81 -10.83 -12.90
N TYR A 46 14.85 -9.98 -12.57
CA TYR A 46 14.66 -8.63 -13.10
C TYR A 46 14.82 -7.56 -12.01
N SER A 47 15.65 -7.84 -11.00
CA SER A 47 15.89 -6.94 -9.87
C SER A 47 16.38 -5.55 -10.28
N ASN A 48 17.07 -5.44 -11.43
CA ASN A 48 17.56 -4.19 -12.01
C ASN A 48 16.45 -3.20 -12.42
N TYR A 49 15.20 -3.65 -12.55
CA TYR A 49 14.06 -2.77 -12.82
C TYR A 49 13.54 -2.05 -11.57
N PHE A 50 13.97 -2.47 -10.38
CA PHE A 50 13.49 -1.94 -9.10
C PHE A 50 14.58 -1.13 -8.41
N GLN A 51 14.19 0.02 -7.84
CA GLN A 51 15.03 0.80 -6.95
C GLN A 51 15.25 0.08 -5.62
N THR A 52 14.26 -0.69 -5.18
CA THR A 52 14.30 -1.45 -3.93
C THR A 52 13.35 -2.64 -4.03
N THR A 53 13.75 -3.74 -3.40
CA THR A 53 12.92 -4.93 -3.18
C THR A 53 12.91 -5.25 -1.69
N ALA A 54 11.74 -5.39 -1.07
CA ALA A 54 11.62 -5.70 0.36
C ALA A 54 10.40 -6.61 0.63
N GLN A 55 10.33 -7.27 1.78
CA GLN A 55 9.11 -7.98 2.19
C GLN A 55 8.11 -7.05 2.87
N ILE A 56 8.62 -6.08 3.65
CA ILE A 56 7.87 -5.04 4.32
C ILE A 56 8.64 -3.74 4.13
N LEU A 57 7.95 -2.63 3.84
CA LEU A 57 8.56 -1.31 3.68
C LEU A 57 7.75 -0.24 4.42
N ASP A 58 8.42 0.57 5.23
CA ASP A 58 7.83 1.77 5.82
C ASP A 58 8.14 2.99 4.94
N LEU A 59 7.12 3.78 4.62
CA LEU A 59 7.21 5.00 3.83
C LEU A 59 6.58 6.17 4.59
N THR A 60 7.25 7.31 4.61
CA THR A 60 6.65 8.56 5.12
C THR A 60 6.35 9.48 3.95
N VAL A 61 5.07 9.73 3.72
CA VAL A 61 4.56 10.68 2.73
C VAL A 61 4.38 12.02 3.42
N ARG A 62 5.07 13.04 2.91
CA ARG A 62 5.02 14.39 3.48
C ARG A 62 4.06 15.28 2.68
N PRO A 63 3.51 16.35 3.27
CA PRO A 63 2.72 17.34 2.53
C PRO A 63 3.44 17.94 1.30
N SER A 64 4.78 18.00 1.33
CA SER A 64 5.59 18.45 0.19
C SER A 64 5.60 17.47 -0.99
N MET A 65 5.20 16.21 -0.79
CA MET A 65 5.07 15.18 -1.83
C MET A 65 3.64 15.07 -2.34
N CYS A 66 2.67 15.37 -1.48
CA CYS A 66 1.24 15.30 -1.77
C CYS A 66 0.52 16.41 -1.02
N SER A 67 0.10 17.46 -1.72
CA SER A 67 -0.50 18.66 -1.13
C SER A 67 -1.87 18.41 -0.49
N ARG A 68 -2.46 17.22 -0.71
CA ARG A 68 -3.72 16.80 -0.11
C ARG A 68 -3.57 16.52 1.40
N LEU A 69 -2.37 16.14 1.84
CA LEU A 69 -2.07 15.82 3.22
C LEU A 69 -1.94 17.09 4.07
N THR A 70 -2.60 17.10 5.23
CA THR A 70 -2.39 18.13 6.26
C THR A 70 -1.14 17.87 7.10
N ASP A 71 -0.78 16.60 7.27
CA ASP A 71 0.32 16.11 8.11
C ASP A 71 1.05 14.94 7.42
N ASN A 72 2.19 14.53 7.97
CA ASN A 72 2.89 13.35 7.47
C ASN A 72 2.02 12.08 7.62
N MET A 73 1.86 11.34 6.53
CA MET A 73 1.24 10.02 6.54
C MET A 73 2.32 8.94 6.53
N VAL A 74 2.31 8.06 7.53
CA VAL A 74 3.21 6.90 7.57
C VAL A 74 2.48 5.69 7.01
N LEU A 75 3.04 5.07 5.99
CA LEU A 75 2.54 3.86 5.35
C LEU A 75 3.43 2.67 5.73
N ASN A 76 2.82 1.54 6.06
CA ASN A 76 3.46 0.23 6.13
C ASN A 76 2.96 -0.60 4.94
N LEU A 77 3.89 -1.02 4.09
CA LEU A 77 3.61 -1.74 2.85
C LEU A 77 4.04 -3.20 3.03
N CYS A 78 3.11 -4.13 2.88
CA CYS A 78 3.37 -5.57 2.92
C CYS A 78 2.45 -6.25 1.90
N HIS A 79 2.88 -7.32 1.24
CA HIS A 79 1.98 -8.06 0.36
C HIS A 79 0.82 -8.70 1.13
N TYR A 80 1.08 -9.20 2.35
CA TYR A 80 0.09 -9.85 3.20
C TYR A 80 -0.55 -8.87 4.20
N PRO A 81 -1.85 -9.02 4.51
CA PRO A 81 -2.49 -8.26 5.58
C PRO A 81 -1.82 -8.57 6.93
N LEU A 82 -1.44 -7.53 7.65
CA LEU A 82 -0.86 -7.67 8.98
C LEU A 82 -1.89 -7.39 10.07
N LEU A 83 -1.88 -8.22 11.12
CA LEU A 83 -2.68 -7.99 12.33
C LEU A 83 -2.13 -6.79 13.14
N THR A 84 -0.81 -6.69 13.21
CA THR A 84 -0.08 -5.55 13.78
C THR A 84 1.09 -5.15 12.87
N TRP A 85 1.43 -3.87 12.84
CA TRP A 85 2.48 -3.33 11.98
C TRP A 85 3.17 -2.14 12.65
N ASN A 86 4.31 -1.73 12.10
CA ASN A 86 5.10 -0.66 12.68
C ASN A 86 4.29 0.64 12.78
N ARG A 87 4.30 1.25 13.98
CA ARG A 87 3.58 2.48 14.31
C ARG A 87 2.04 2.41 14.20
N LYS A 88 1.43 1.21 14.15
CA LYS A 88 -0.03 1.05 14.25
C LYS A 88 -0.64 1.91 15.39
N PRO A 89 -0.12 1.89 16.63
CA PRO A 89 -0.67 2.67 17.76
C PRO A 89 -0.54 4.19 17.58
N HIS A 90 0.31 4.62 16.64
CA HIS A 90 0.55 6.04 16.33
C HIS A 90 -0.20 6.50 15.08
N GLY A 91 -1.02 5.63 14.46
CA GLY A 91 -1.84 5.96 13.30
C GLY A 91 -1.16 5.76 11.95
N SER A 92 -0.17 4.87 11.84
CA SER A 92 0.31 4.48 10.50
C SER A 92 -0.73 3.64 9.77
N VAL A 93 -0.80 3.82 8.45
CA VAL A 93 -1.71 3.13 7.55
C VAL A 93 -1.02 1.89 6.97
N MET A 94 -1.71 0.75 6.97
CA MET A 94 -1.22 -0.51 6.42
C MET A 94 -1.85 -0.78 5.07
N LEU A 95 -1.03 -0.97 4.04
CA LEU A 95 -1.48 -1.33 2.70
C LEU A 95 -1.07 -2.77 2.41
N HIS A 96 -2.03 -3.58 1.97
CA HIS A 96 -1.81 -4.97 1.59
C HIS A 96 -2.46 -5.36 0.28
N GLY A 97 -2.05 -6.50 -0.27
CA GLY A 97 -2.72 -7.16 -1.38
C GLY A 97 -3.18 -8.56 -0.97
N HIS A 98 -2.96 -9.53 -1.88
CA HIS A 98 -3.14 -10.98 -1.71
C HIS A 98 -4.59 -11.48 -1.48
N CYS A 99 -5.46 -10.67 -0.87
CA CYS A 99 -6.76 -11.13 -0.41
C CYS A 99 -7.85 -11.13 -1.49
N HIS A 100 -7.59 -10.55 -2.66
CA HIS A 100 -8.56 -10.41 -3.76
C HIS A 100 -9.89 -9.77 -3.27
N GLY A 101 -9.82 -8.75 -2.41
CA GLY A 101 -10.98 -8.07 -1.84
C GLY A 101 -11.76 -8.87 -0.78
N LYS A 102 -11.37 -10.12 -0.48
CA LYS A 102 -12.05 -10.94 0.55
C LYS A 102 -11.98 -10.35 1.95
N LEU A 103 -11.02 -9.45 2.21
CA LEU A 103 -10.90 -8.73 3.47
C LEU A 103 -11.49 -7.32 3.43
N ASP A 104 -12.10 -6.87 2.33
CA ASP A 104 -12.65 -5.50 2.22
C ASP A 104 -13.70 -5.23 3.32
N GLU A 105 -14.63 -6.17 3.52
CA GLU A 105 -15.64 -6.06 4.58
C GLU A 105 -15.02 -6.04 5.99
N TYR A 106 -14.09 -6.97 6.24
CA TYR A 106 -13.40 -7.07 7.52
C TYR A 106 -12.61 -5.80 7.83
N ASN A 107 -11.89 -5.27 6.84
CA ASN A 107 -11.16 -4.03 6.96
C ASN A 107 -12.11 -2.84 7.20
N ARG A 108 -13.28 -2.79 6.56
CA ARG A 108 -14.24 -1.69 6.79
C ARG A 108 -14.82 -1.70 8.19
N GLN A 109 -15.14 -2.87 8.73
CA GLN A 109 -15.73 -3.02 10.07
C GLN A 109 -14.70 -2.89 11.20
N SER A 110 -13.45 -3.24 10.95
CA SER A 110 -12.35 -3.09 11.92
C SER A 110 -11.95 -1.62 12.10
N PRO A 111 -11.50 -1.19 13.29
CA PRO A 111 -10.87 0.12 13.47
C PRO A 111 -9.48 0.24 12.80
N ASP A 112 -8.89 -0.86 12.33
CA ASP A 112 -7.56 -0.85 11.73
C ASP A 112 -7.49 0.05 10.50
N LEU A 113 -6.52 0.97 10.43
CA LEU A 113 -6.22 1.74 9.22
C LEU A 113 -5.48 0.85 8.21
N ARG A 114 -6.14 -0.23 7.80
CA ARG A 114 -5.65 -1.27 6.90
C ARG A 114 -6.52 -1.32 5.64
N PHE A 115 -5.89 -1.29 4.47
CA PHE A 115 -6.59 -1.23 3.18
C PHE A 115 -6.00 -2.24 2.19
N ASP A 116 -6.90 -2.94 1.48
CA ASP A 116 -6.54 -3.82 0.36
C ASP A 116 -6.35 -2.96 -0.89
N VAL A 117 -5.13 -2.96 -1.42
CA VAL A 117 -4.71 -2.29 -2.65
C VAL A 117 -4.54 -3.28 -3.81
N GLY A 118 -4.89 -4.55 -3.61
CA GLY A 118 -4.91 -5.55 -4.67
C GLY A 118 -5.80 -5.11 -5.83
N ILE A 119 -5.47 -5.53 -7.05
CA ILE A 119 -6.18 -5.10 -8.26
C ILE A 119 -7.69 -5.43 -8.20
N ASP A 120 -8.03 -6.53 -7.53
CA ASP A 120 -9.39 -7.01 -7.28
C ASP A 120 -9.99 -6.50 -5.96
N GLY A 121 -9.34 -5.56 -5.28
CA GLY A 121 -9.85 -4.92 -4.06
C GLY A 121 -10.80 -3.76 -4.37
N GLU A 122 -11.64 -3.40 -3.40
CA GLU A 122 -12.59 -2.29 -3.54
C GLU A 122 -11.90 -0.97 -3.87
N LEU A 123 -10.76 -0.68 -3.23
CA LEU A 123 -10.03 0.57 -3.45
C LEU A 123 -9.48 0.67 -4.88
N SER A 124 -8.92 -0.42 -5.41
CA SER A 124 -8.46 -0.49 -6.81
C SER A 124 -9.62 -0.26 -7.78
N ARG A 125 -10.77 -0.92 -7.56
CA ARG A 125 -11.98 -0.73 -8.38
C ARG A 125 -12.47 0.73 -8.36
N ARG A 126 -12.48 1.37 -7.18
CA ARG A 126 -12.83 2.79 -7.03
C ARG A 126 -11.90 3.71 -7.83
N CYS A 127 -10.61 3.37 -7.91
CA CYS A 127 -9.59 4.17 -8.60
C CYS A 127 -9.49 3.86 -10.11
N GLY A 128 -10.03 2.72 -10.57
CA GLY A 128 -9.92 2.28 -11.96
C GLY A 128 -8.51 1.83 -12.34
N GLY A 129 -7.71 1.32 -11.40
CA GLY A 129 -6.34 0.86 -11.63
C GLY A 129 -5.37 1.34 -10.55
N PHE A 130 -4.36 2.13 -10.94
CA PHE A 130 -3.36 2.63 -10.00
C PHE A 130 -4.01 3.45 -8.87
N ILE A 131 -3.64 3.11 -7.65
CA ILE A 131 -4.10 3.80 -6.44
C ILE A 131 -3.06 4.88 -6.12
N SER A 132 -3.48 6.14 -6.19
CA SER A 132 -2.63 7.26 -5.81
C SER A 132 -2.56 7.41 -4.29
N VAL A 133 -1.56 8.15 -3.81
CA VAL A 133 -1.41 8.39 -2.37
C VAL A 133 -2.53 9.29 -1.82
N GLU A 134 -3.07 10.18 -2.66
CA GLU A 134 -4.25 10.98 -2.38
C GLU A 134 -5.46 10.09 -2.13
N ALA A 135 -5.68 9.08 -2.99
CA ALA A 135 -6.80 8.16 -2.82
C ALA A 135 -6.69 7.34 -1.52
N VAL A 136 -5.47 6.88 -1.17
CA VAL A 136 -5.21 6.24 0.14
C VAL A 136 -5.52 7.19 1.30
N TYR A 137 -5.08 8.45 1.19
CA TYR A 137 -5.34 9.45 2.22
C TYR A 137 -6.84 9.74 2.37
N ASP A 138 -7.57 9.92 1.25
CA ASP A 138 -9.00 10.21 1.28
C ASP A 138 -9.80 9.06 1.92
N VAL A 139 -9.52 7.79 1.60
CA VAL A 139 -10.21 6.66 2.25
C VAL A 139 -9.83 6.47 3.72
N ALA A 140 -8.60 6.82 4.09
CA ALA A 140 -8.19 6.85 5.49
C ALA A 140 -8.93 7.95 6.26
N MET A 141 -9.06 9.14 5.68
CA MET A 141 -9.80 10.27 6.26
C MET A 141 -11.31 10.00 6.36
N GLU A 142 -11.89 9.34 5.35
CA GLU A 142 -13.28 8.84 5.40
C GLU A 142 -13.48 7.93 6.62
N LYS A 143 -12.55 6.99 6.81
CA LYS A 143 -12.60 6.03 7.93
C LYS A 143 -12.41 6.69 9.29
N THR A 144 -11.53 7.68 9.41
CA THR A 144 -11.34 8.44 10.65
C THR A 144 -12.41 9.52 10.87
N LYS A 145 -13.38 9.66 9.95
CA LYS A 145 -14.42 10.70 10.00
C LYS A 145 -13.83 12.11 10.14
N GLY A 146 -12.68 12.35 9.53
CA GLY A 146 -11.99 13.64 9.57
C GLY A 146 -10.98 13.81 10.71
N GLU A 147 -10.88 12.88 11.66
CA GLU A 147 -9.88 12.95 12.73
C GLU A 147 -8.46 12.69 12.21
N SER A 148 -7.46 13.24 12.90
CA SER A 148 -6.05 12.90 12.64
C SER A 148 -5.80 11.42 12.94
N PHE A 149 -4.92 10.78 12.15
CA PHE A 149 -4.68 9.33 12.29
C PHE A 149 -4.14 8.96 13.67
N THR A 150 -3.32 9.81 14.29
CA THR A 150 -2.82 9.59 15.65
C THR A 150 -3.92 9.70 16.70
N GLN A 151 -4.84 10.67 16.57
CA GLN A 151 -5.99 10.79 17.47
C GLN A 151 -6.90 9.57 17.35
N TYR A 152 -7.25 9.21 16.12
CA TYR A 152 -8.08 8.05 15.82
C TYR A 152 -7.47 6.75 16.38
N ALA A 153 -6.18 6.51 16.15
CA ALA A 153 -5.48 5.34 16.65
C ALA A 153 -5.47 5.27 18.20
N ARG A 154 -5.26 6.40 18.88
CA ARG A 154 -5.30 6.45 20.35
C ARG A 154 -6.68 6.08 20.89
N GLN A 155 -7.75 6.50 20.24
CA GLN A 155 -9.12 6.22 20.70
C GLN A 155 -9.55 4.78 20.42
N ASN A 156 -9.12 4.20 19.29
CA ASN A 156 -9.68 2.96 18.76
C ASN A 156 -8.80 1.73 18.91
N TYR A 157 -7.50 1.88 19.17
CA TYR A 157 -6.60 0.74 19.40
C TYR A 157 -6.44 0.43 20.87
N LEU A 158 -6.47 -0.88 21.17
CA LEU A 158 -6.36 -1.38 22.54
C LEU A 158 -5.06 -0.90 23.19
N PRO A 159 -5.08 -0.61 24.51
CA PRO A 159 -3.90 -0.16 25.24
C PRO A 159 -2.71 -1.13 25.14
N GLU A 160 -2.97 -2.43 25.04
CA GLU A 160 -1.95 -3.48 24.90
C GLU A 160 -1.13 -3.42 23.61
N TYR A 161 -1.55 -2.61 22.63
CA TYR A 161 -0.76 -2.36 21.42
C TYR A 161 0.14 -1.13 21.54
N ARG A 162 -0.01 -0.26 22.56
CA ARG A 162 0.71 1.03 22.69
C ARG A 162 2.16 0.89 23.16
#